data_AF-A0A8I1WTX3-F1
#
_entry.id   AF-A0A8I1WTX3-F1
#
_cell.length_a   1.000
_cell.length_b   1.000
_cell.length_c   1.000
_cell.angle_alpha   90.00
_cell.angle_beta   90.00
_cell.angle_gamma   90.00
#
_symmetry.space_group_name_H-M   'P 1'
#
loop_
_entity.id
_entity.type
_entity.pdbx_description
1 polymer ?
#
loop_
_entity_poly.entity_id
_entity_poly.type
_entity_poly.pdbx_seq_one_letter_code
_entity_poly.pdbx_strand_id
1 'polypeptide(L)'
;MYPWLDPSGRFSVFKLAVFIALLVPGIVLLWPVIAEGGATIPVKEAILESGEWTIRILLITLLVTPLRRITRFSKLVQVRRQIGVAAFCYVMVHFALYAISQNLDPVRIASEIALRVYLTIGFVAVVGLAVLTATSTKSAMRKLGAKWGRLHKLVYPIAVLGVVHFFLQSKVDVSEATLMAGMFVGLMLYRFAYWRGWSLRSAVTLSVVAVVAGAVTVGIEYAWYALATGIPAERVVAANLEWMWPLRPAWNVFLAGMFMVVILPFGKDGTMRVFFANLMAERRLRPQHSRGG
;
A
#
# COMPACT_ATOMS: atom_id res chain seq x y z
N MET A 1 7.78 18.24 14.31
CA MET A 1 7.23 18.84 13.06
C MET A 1 5.92 18.16 12.77
N TYR A 2 4.82 18.91 12.75
CA TYR A 2 3.48 18.36 12.59
C TYR A 2 3.27 17.71 11.21
N PRO A 3 2.39 16.70 11.09
CA PRO A 3 2.20 15.97 9.83
C PRO A 3 1.66 16.86 8.70
N TRP A 4 0.88 17.90 9.00
CA TRP A 4 0.33 18.85 8.03
C TRP A 4 1.28 19.96 7.56
N LEU A 5 2.55 20.00 7.99
CA LEU A 5 3.51 21.04 7.58
C LEU A 5 4.43 20.60 6.42
N ASP A 6 4.62 21.46 5.42
CA ASP A 6 5.60 21.28 4.35
C ASP A 6 7.05 21.38 4.87
N PRO A 7 8.09 20.98 4.11
CA PRO A 7 9.48 21.02 4.59
C PRO A 7 9.98 22.39 5.08
N SER A 8 9.37 23.49 4.64
CA SER A 8 9.64 24.87 5.06
C SER A 8 8.84 25.30 6.31
N GLY A 9 8.02 24.43 6.88
CA GLY A 9 7.22 24.71 8.07
C GLY A 9 5.88 25.39 7.79
N ARG A 10 5.47 25.53 6.52
CA ARG A 10 4.18 26.11 6.14
C ARG A 10 3.09 25.06 6.13
N PHE A 11 1.85 25.48 6.36
CA PHE A 11 0.70 24.59 6.29
C PHE A 11 0.51 24.01 4.88
N SER A 12 0.24 22.71 4.79
CA SER A 12 0.03 21.99 3.55
C SER A 12 -1.28 21.20 3.60
N VAL A 13 -2.30 21.71 2.91
CA VAL A 13 -3.61 21.03 2.73
C VAL A 13 -3.42 19.60 2.20
N PHE A 14 -2.47 19.41 1.26
CA PHE A 14 -2.19 18.10 0.69
C PHE A 14 -1.70 17.10 1.74
N LYS A 15 -0.80 17.50 2.63
CA LYS A 15 -0.31 16.62 3.70
C LYS A 15 -1.38 16.36 4.76
N LEU A 16 -2.21 17.37 5.06
CA LEU A 16 -3.36 17.20 5.96
C LEU A 16 -4.37 16.21 5.39
N ALA A 17 -4.74 16.34 4.11
CA ALA A 17 -5.67 15.42 3.45
C ALA A 17 -5.16 13.97 3.50
N VAL A 18 -3.87 13.75 3.22
CA VAL A 18 -3.26 12.42 3.36
C VAL A 18 -3.25 11.96 4.82
N PHE A 19 -3.08 12.87 5.80
CA PHE A 19 -3.10 12.50 7.22
C PHE A 19 -4.49 12.00 7.62
N ILE A 20 -5.53 12.77 7.28
CA ILE A 20 -6.92 12.41 7.56
C ILE A 20 -7.25 11.08 6.88
N ALA A 21 -6.89 10.91 5.60
CA ALA A 21 -7.14 9.68 4.86
C ALA A 21 -6.49 8.44 5.51
N LEU A 22 -5.33 8.59 6.14
CA LEU A 22 -4.65 7.49 6.86
C LEU A 22 -5.29 7.15 8.21
N LEU A 23 -6.12 8.04 8.77
CA LEU A 23 -6.89 7.78 9.99
C LEU A 23 -8.22 7.08 9.70
N VAL A 24 -8.78 7.26 8.50
CA VAL A 24 -10.09 6.69 8.12
C VAL A 24 -10.20 5.20 8.44
N PRO A 25 -9.24 4.33 8.10
CA PRO A 25 -9.37 2.91 8.41
C PRO A 25 -9.45 2.60 9.90
N GLY A 26 -8.65 3.27 10.73
CA GLY A 26 -8.70 3.14 12.17
C GLY A 26 -10.02 3.64 12.76
N ILE A 27 -10.59 4.71 12.19
CA ILE A 27 -11.92 5.22 12.59
C ILE A 27 -13.00 4.21 12.21
N VAL A 28 -12.96 3.64 11.00
CA VAL A 28 -13.91 2.62 10.54
C VAL A 28 -13.81 1.37 11.42
N LEU A 29 -12.60 0.93 11.76
CA LEU A 29 -12.39 -0.19 12.66
C LEU A 29 -13.01 0.07 14.05
N LEU A 30 -12.90 1.30 14.57
CA LEU A 30 -13.47 1.65 15.87
C LEU A 30 -14.95 2.04 15.82
N TRP A 31 -15.54 2.16 14.63
CA TRP A 31 -16.90 2.63 14.44
C TRP A 31 -17.95 1.83 15.24
N PRO A 32 -17.93 0.48 15.27
CA PRO A 32 -18.87 -0.29 16.08
C PRO A 32 -18.78 0.07 17.57
N VAL A 33 -17.56 0.25 18.10
CA VAL A 33 -17.34 0.61 19.51
C VAL A 33 -17.90 2.00 19.82
N ILE A 34 -17.70 2.96 18.90
CA ILE A 34 -18.07 4.37 19.09
C ILE A 34 -19.58 4.58 18.88
N ALA A 35 -20.15 4.02 17.82
CA ALA A 35 -21.52 4.27 17.39
C ALA A 35 -22.55 3.40 18.10
N GLU A 36 -22.18 2.18 18.50
CA GLU A 36 -23.09 1.20 19.14
C GLU A 36 -22.90 1.13 20.66
N GLY A 37 -22.27 2.15 21.27
CA GLY A 37 -22.22 2.32 22.72
C GLY A 37 -21.38 1.27 23.46
N GLY A 38 -20.28 0.80 22.86
CA GLY A 38 -19.37 -0.18 23.46
C GLY A 38 -19.54 -1.62 22.96
N ALA A 39 -20.12 -1.83 21.77
CA ALA A 39 -20.11 -3.12 21.11
C ALA A 39 -18.68 -3.68 21.04
N THR A 40 -18.51 -4.94 21.45
CA THR A 40 -17.20 -5.60 21.48
C THR A 40 -16.86 -6.11 20.09
N ILE A 41 -15.83 -5.55 19.48
CA ILE A 41 -15.23 -6.15 18.29
C ILE A 41 -14.46 -7.39 18.75
N PRO A 42 -14.70 -8.57 18.16
CA PRO A 42 -13.88 -9.73 18.45
C PRO A 42 -12.40 -9.38 18.23
N VAL A 43 -11.58 -9.55 19.27
CA VAL A 43 -10.15 -9.17 19.21
C VAL A 43 -9.46 -9.79 17.99
N LYS A 44 -9.85 -11.00 17.62
CA LYS A 44 -9.35 -11.69 16.43
C LYS A 44 -9.66 -10.94 15.12
N GLU A 45 -10.85 -10.39 14.96
CA GLU A 45 -11.21 -9.60 13.78
C GLU A 45 -10.43 -8.29 13.74
N ALA A 46 -10.30 -7.61 14.89
CA ALA A 46 -9.46 -6.42 14.99
C ALA A 46 -7.98 -6.68 14.65
N ILE A 47 -7.45 -7.86 15.03
CA ILE A 47 -6.10 -8.30 14.63
C ILE A 47 -6.00 -8.45 13.11
N LEU A 48 -6.98 -9.12 12.48
CA LEU A 48 -6.98 -9.33 11.02
C LEU A 48 -7.05 -8.00 10.26
N GLU A 49 -8.03 -7.15 10.60
CA GLU A 49 -8.24 -5.84 9.97
C GLU A 49 -7.03 -4.92 10.12
N SER A 50 -6.47 -4.82 11.33
CA SER A 50 -5.29 -3.98 11.56
C SER A 50 -4.07 -4.46 10.76
N GLY A 51 -3.88 -5.78 10.63
CA GLY A 51 -2.81 -6.38 9.82
C GLY A 51 -2.99 -6.13 8.32
N GLU A 52 -4.21 -6.24 7.81
CA GLU A 52 -4.55 -5.96 6.42
C GLU A 52 -4.29 -4.49 6.07
N TRP A 53 -4.69 -3.56 6.95
CA TRP A 53 -4.39 -2.14 6.75
C TRP A 53 -2.90 -1.81 6.86
N THR A 54 -2.13 -2.51 7.70
CA THR A 54 -0.67 -2.39 7.73
C THR A 54 -0.07 -2.68 6.35
N ILE A 55 -0.40 -3.81 5.73
CA ILE A 55 0.20 -4.19 4.45
C ILE A 55 -0.26 -3.25 3.33
N ARG A 56 -1.55 -2.86 3.31
CA ARG A 56 -2.07 -1.86 2.35
C ARG A 56 -1.30 -0.54 2.43
N ILE A 57 -1.12 0.02 3.63
CA ILE A 57 -0.40 1.29 3.82
C ILE A 57 1.10 1.14 3.47
N LEU A 58 1.70 -0.01 3.76
CA LEU A 58 3.08 -0.31 3.36
C LEU A 58 3.23 -0.32 1.83
N LEU A 59 2.30 -0.97 1.11
CA LEU A 59 2.30 -0.98 -0.36
C LEU A 59 2.01 0.41 -0.93
N ILE A 60 1.12 1.20 -0.32
CA ILE A 60 0.91 2.62 -0.71
C ILE A 60 2.22 3.43 -0.52
N THR A 61 2.97 3.18 0.54
CA THR A 61 4.30 3.80 0.75
C THR A 61 5.26 3.46 -0.39
N LEU A 62 5.24 2.20 -0.87
CA LEU A 62 6.02 1.75 -2.01
C LEU A 62 5.49 2.29 -3.35
N LEU A 63 4.19 2.54 -3.49
CA LEU A 63 3.55 3.10 -4.68
C LEU A 63 3.97 4.55 -4.96
N VAL A 64 4.30 5.34 -3.91
CA VAL A 64 4.70 6.75 -4.04
C VAL A 64 5.80 6.96 -5.10
N THR A 65 6.79 6.06 -5.19
CA THR A 65 7.91 6.23 -6.13
C THR A 65 7.52 5.98 -7.59
N PRO A 66 6.93 4.83 -7.97
CA PRO A 66 6.36 4.64 -9.30
C PRO A 66 5.39 5.75 -9.69
N LEU A 67 4.44 6.08 -8.81
CA LEU A 67 3.41 7.09 -9.09
C LEU A 67 4.01 8.47 -9.38
N ARG A 68 5.03 8.89 -8.60
CA ARG A 68 5.77 10.14 -8.85
C ARG A 68 6.45 10.15 -10.22
N ARG A 69 6.99 9.02 -10.68
CA ARG A 69 7.68 8.92 -11.97
C ARG A 69 6.70 8.97 -13.15
N ILE A 70 5.55 8.31 -13.02
CA ILE A 70 4.50 8.28 -14.04
C ILE A 70 3.83 9.65 -14.18
N THR A 71 3.44 10.27 -13.06
CA THR A 71 2.69 11.53 -13.03
C THR A 71 3.57 12.78 -13.05
N ARG A 72 4.88 12.66 -12.79
CA ARG A 72 5.82 13.78 -12.53
C ARG A 72 5.39 14.70 -11.38
N PHE A 73 4.49 14.25 -10.51
CA PHE A 73 4.01 15.05 -9.38
C PHE A 73 4.99 14.96 -8.20
N SER A 74 5.98 15.86 -8.18
CA SER A 74 7.06 15.85 -7.19
C SER A 74 6.59 15.97 -5.74
N LYS A 75 5.43 16.60 -5.47
CA LYS A 75 4.87 16.75 -4.11
C LYS A 75 4.58 15.42 -3.43
N LEU A 76 4.37 14.32 -4.17
CA LEU A 76 4.16 12.98 -3.59
C LEU A 76 5.31 12.54 -2.68
N VAL A 77 6.54 12.99 -2.93
CA VAL A 77 7.68 12.63 -2.08
C VAL A 77 7.54 13.17 -0.65
N GLN A 78 6.81 14.27 -0.47
CA GLN A 78 6.64 14.94 0.83
C GLN A 78 5.77 14.13 1.80
N VAL A 79 4.89 13.27 1.28
CA VAL A 79 3.99 12.43 2.09
C VAL A 79 4.51 11.00 2.27
N ARG A 80 5.57 10.59 1.56
CA ARG A 80 6.14 9.23 1.66
C ARG A 80 6.45 8.81 3.09
N ARG A 81 7.12 9.68 3.85
CA ARG A 81 7.47 9.41 5.26
C ARG A 81 6.21 9.29 6.12
N GLN A 82 5.23 10.15 5.90
CA GLN A 82 3.99 10.16 6.67
C GLN A 82 3.20 8.85 6.49
N ILE A 83 3.09 8.36 5.25
CA ILE A 83 2.44 7.08 4.94
C ILE A 83 3.25 5.91 5.56
N GLY A 84 4.58 5.93 5.45
CA GLY A 84 5.43 4.88 6.03
C GLY A 84 5.35 4.81 7.57
N VAL A 85 5.28 5.95 8.25
CA VAL A 85 5.07 6.00 9.70
C VAL A 85 3.67 5.51 10.06
N ALA A 86 2.65 5.81 9.25
CA ALA A 86 1.31 5.25 9.46
C ALA A 86 1.32 3.72 9.36
N ALA A 87 2.02 3.11 8.38
CA ALA A 87 2.16 1.65 8.33
C ALA A 87 2.74 1.07 9.63
N PHE A 88 3.73 1.75 10.22
CA PHE A 88 4.27 1.38 11.53
C PHE A 88 3.26 1.56 12.68
N CYS A 89 2.50 2.66 12.71
CA CYS A 89 1.45 2.82 13.71
C CYS A 89 0.41 1.69 13.65
N TYR A 90 -0.05 1.32 12.45
CA TYR A 90 -0.98 0.21 12.28
C TYR A 90 -0.36 -1.14 12.68
N VAL A 91 0.92 -1.39 12.36
CA VAL A 91 1.56 -2.66 12.78
C VAL A 91 1.75 -2.73 14.29
N MET A 92 1.96 -1.59 14.96
CA MET A 92 1.98 -1.52 16.42
C MET A 92 0.61 -1.80 17.03
N VAL A 93 -0.47 -1.30 16.42
CA VAL A 93 -1.84 -1.65 16.84
C VAL A 93 -2.08 -3.15 16.66
N HIS A 94 -1.71 -3.71 15.50
CA HIS A 94 -1.82 -5.14 15.23
C HIS A 94 -1.06 -5.99 16.28
N PHE A 95 0.19 -5.64 16.56
CA PHE A 95 0.99 -6.32 17.57
C PHE A 95 0.43 -6.15 18.99
N ALA A 96 -0.08 -4.96 19.33
CA ALA A 96 -0.71 -4.69 20.63
C ALA A 96 -1.99 -5.52 20.81
N LEU A 97 -2.83 -5.63 19.77
CA LEU A 97 -4.03 -6.47 19.81
C LEU A 97 -3.67 -7.96 19.97
N TYR A 98 -2.60 -8.42 19.31
CA TYR A 98 -2.05 -9.75 19.56
C TYR A 98 -1.59 -9.91 21.02
N ALA A 99 -0.83 -8.95 21.57
CA ALA A 99 -0.39 -9.00 22.96
C ALA A 99 -1.58 -9.02 23.95
N ILE A 100 -2.63 -8.23 23.69
CA ILE A 100 -3.87 -8.23 24.46
C ILE A 100 -4.54 -9.61 24.40
N SER A 101 -4.57 -10.25 23.22
CA SER A 101 -5.11 -11.61 23.07
C SER A 101 -4.35 -12.68 23.88
N GLN A 102 -3.10 -12.38 24.25
CA GLN A 102 -2.26 -13.20 25.13
C GLN A 102 -2.27 -12.71 26.58
N ASN A 103 -3.28 -11.93 26.99
CA ASN A 103 -3.42 -11.33 28.32
C ASN A 103 -2.24 -10.45 28.75
N LEU A 104 -1.48 -9.91 27.79
CA LEU A 104 -0.27 -9.12 28.04
C LEU A 104 0.83 -9.87 28.82
N ASP A 105 0.80 -11.20 28.87
CA ASP A 105 1.84 -12.02 29.50
C ASP A 105 3.09 -12.08 28.61
N PRO A 106 4.22 -11.46 28.99
CA PRO A 106 5.41 -11.40 28.14
C PRO A 106 6.03 -12.77 27.86
N VAL A 107 5.94 -13.71 28.81
CA VAL A 107 6.50 -15.07 28.66
C VAL A 107 5.68 -15.85 27.64
N ARG A 108 4.35 -15.79 27.77
CA ARG A 108 3.43 -16.41 26.80
C ARG A 108 3.59 -15.81 25.41
N ILE A 109 3.65 -14.48 25.30
CA ILE A 109 3.85 -13.77 24.03
C ILE A 109 5.14 -14.24 23.35
N ALA A 110 6.25 -14.25 24.08
CA ALA A 110 7.55 -14.65 23.53
C ALA A 110 7.56 -16.14 23.13
N SER A 111 6.99 -17.02 23.97
CA SER A 111 6.88 -18.44 23.70
C SER A 111 6.08 -18.72 22.42
N GLU A 112 4.90 -18.12 22.28
CA GLU A 112 4.05 -18.29 21.09
C GLU A 112 4.74 -17.76 19.82
N ILE A 113 5.42 -16.59 19.91
CA ILE A 113 6.20 -16.04 18.78
C ILE A 113 7.32 -16.98 18.35
N ALA A 114 8.00 -17.63 19.30
CA ALA A 114 9.10 -18.54 19.01
C ALA A 114 8.61 -19.89 18.46
N LEU A 115 7.47 -20.40 18.95
CA LEU A 115 6.96 -21.72 18.58
C LEU A 115 6.18 -21.72 17.26
N ARG A 116 5.64 -20.57 16.82
CA ARG A 116 4.88 -20.46 15.57
C ARG A 116 5.62 -19.66 14.52
N VAL A 117 6.05 -20.33 13.45
CA VAL A 117 6.85 -19.73 12.37
C VAL A 117 6.24 -18.46 11.78
N TYR A 118 4.91 -18.42 11.58
CA TYR A 118 4.25 -17.24 11.03
C TYR A 118 4.32 -16.05 11.99
N LEU A 119 4.23 -16.27 13.31
CA LEU A 119 4.41 -15.22 14.31
C LEU A 119 5.86 -14.73 14.35
N THR A 120 6.84 -15.62 14.23
CA THR A 120 8.25 -15.24 14.13
C THR A 120 8.48 -14.33 12.92
N ILE A 121 7.98 -14.71 11.74
CA ILE A 121 8.09 -13.91 10.50
C ILE A 121 7.44 -12.53 10.68
N GLY A 122 6.23 -12.50 11.24
CA GLY A 122 5.51 -11.25 11.54
C GLY A 122 6.30 -10.36 12.51
N PHE A 123 6.85 -10.93 13.57
CA PHE A 123 7.65 -10.21 14.56
C PHE A 123 8.94 -9.63 13.96
N VAL A 124 9.63 -10.36 13.08
CA VAL A 124 10.80 -9.83 12.36
C VAL A 124 10.40 -8.64 11.48
N ALA A 125 9.25 -8.70 10.80
CA ALA A 125 8.74 -7.57 10.01
C ALA A 125 8.40 -6.36 10.90
N VAL A 126 7.79 -6.59 12.07
CA VAL A 126 7.49 -5.56 13.09
C VAL A 126 8.77 -4.84 13.54
N VAL A 127 9.79 -5.60 13.93
CA VAL A 127 11.10 -5.06 14.35
C VAL A 127 11.75 -4.29 13.20
N GLY A 128 11.70 -4.82 11.98
CA GLY A 128 12.21 -4.13 10.78
C GLY A 128 11.54 -2.77 10.57
N LEU A 129 10.21 -2.71 10.64
CA LEU A 129 9.46 -1.44 10.52
C LEU A 129 9.78 -0.47 11.66
N ALA A 130 10.00 -0.96 12.88
CA ALA A 130 10.42 -0.15 14.02
C ALA A 130 11.76 0.54 13.74
N VAL A 131 12.76 -0.21 13.26
CA VAL A 131 14.08 0.32 12.89
C VAL A 131 13.97 1.37 11.78
N LEU A 132 13.18 1.10 10.73
CA LEU A 132 12.96 2.08 9.65
C LEU A 132 12.28 3.36 10.13
N THR A 133 11.32 3.23 11.06
CA THR A 133 10.60 4.37 11.61
C THR A 133 11.48 5.20 12.53
N ALA A 134 12.25 4.56 13.42
CA ALA A 134 13.20 5.24 14.30
C ALA A 134 14.27 6.01 13.52
N THR A 135 14.71 5.47 12.37
CA THR A 135 15.67 6.10 11.46
C THR A 135 15.05 7.02 10.41
N SER A 136 13.75 7.33 10.50
CA SER A 136 13.06 8.24 9.57
C SER A 136 13.21 9.74 9.91
N THR A 137 13.91 10.09 10.99
CA THR A 137 14.05 11.47 11.44
C THR A 137 15.14 12.23 10.67
N LYS A 138 15.02 13.55 10.55
CA LYS A 138 16.07 14.40 9.94
C LYS A 138 17.43 14.20 10.63
N SER A 139 17.43 14.00 11.94
CA SER A 139 18.65 13.73 12.71
C SER A 139 19.30 12.41 12.30
N ALA A 140 18.53 11.31 12.25
CA ALA A 140 19.04 10.01 11.84
C ALA A 140 19.54 10.01 10.38
N MET A 141 18.81 10.68 9.48
CA MET A 141 19.24 10.85 8.08
C MET A 141 20.61 11.53 7.98
N ARG A 142 20.84 12.60 8.75
CA ARG A 142 22.13 13.31 8.78
C ARG A 142 23.25 12.44 9.39
N LYS A 143 22.95 11.73 10.49
CA LYS A 143 23.94 10.87 11.18
C LYS A 143 24.38 9.67 10.34
N LEU A 144 23.45 9.03 9.62
CA LEU A 144 23.72 7.81 8.85
C LEU A 144 24.25 8.08 7.43
N GLY A 145 24.01 9.28 6.88
CA GLY A 145 24.47 9.67 5.54
C GLY A 145 24.10 8.65 4.47
N ALA A 146 25.09 8.20 3.68
CA ALA A 146 24.89 7.23 2.59
C ALA A 146 24.35 5.86 3.06
N LYS A 147 24.62 5.46 4.32
CA LYS A 147 24.12 4.18 4.88
C LYS A 147 22.60 4.21 5.09
N TRP A 148 22.01 5.39 5.30
CA TRP A 148 20.56 5.54 5.49
C TRP A 148 19.76 4.97 4.32
N GLY A 149 20.21 5.26 3.09
CA GLY A 149 19.57 4.75 1.88
C GLY A 149 19.62 3.23 1.77
N ARG A 150 20.71 2.59 2.21
CA ARG A 150 20.83 1.12 2.24
C ARG A 150 19.91 0.52 3.28
N LEU A 151 19.88 1.08 4.49
CA LEU A 151 18.99 0.65 5.55
C LEU A 151 17.52 0.72 5.10
N HIS A 152 17.12 1.83 4.48
CA HIS A 152 15.73 2.01 4.01
C HIS A 152 15.36 1.14 2.81
N LYS A 153 16.31 0.42 2.19
CA LYS A 153 15.98 -0.66 1.24
C LYS A 153 15.46 -1.91 1.93
N LEU A 154 15.61 -2.06 3.25
CA LEU A 154 15.01 -3.17 4.00
C LEU A 154 13.48 -3.17 3.93
N VAL A 155 12.85 -2.06 3.53
CA VAL A 155 11.40 -2.02 3.27
C VAL A 155 10.94 -3.09 2.28
N TYR A 156 11.80 -3.51 1.33
CA TYR A 156 11.46 -4.54 0.34
C TYR A 156 11.39 -5.94 0.98
N PRO A 157 12.43 -6.45 1.65
CA PRO A 157 12.32 -7.72 2.36
C PRO A 157 11.27 -7.67 3.48
N ILE A 158 11.08 -6.54 4.17
CA ILE A 158 9.99 -6.39 5.16
C ILE A 158 8.62 -6.57 4.52
N ALA A 159 8.38 -5.99 3.34
CA ALA A 159 7.13 -6.20 2.61
C ALA A 159 6.94 -7.65 2.18
N VAL A 160 8.01 -8.34 1.77
CA VAL A 160 7.97 -9.79 1.49
C VAL A 160 7.60 -10.58 2.75
N LEU A 161 8.25 -10.32 3.88
CA LEU A 161 7.91 -10.95 5.16
C LEU A 161 6.46 -10.70 5.56
N GLY A 162 5.95 -9.49 5.36
CA GLY A 162 4.55 -9.14 5.62
C GLY A 162 3.57 -9.93 4.73
N VAL A 163 3.85 -10.07 3.44
CA VAL A 163 3.04 -10.87 2.51
C VAL A 163 3.08 -12.36 2.88
N VAL A 164 4.27 -12.91 3.16
CA VAL A 164 4.42 -14.32 3.57
C VAL A 164 3.73 -14.60 4.91
N HIS A 165 3.86 -13.70 5.88
CA HIS A 165 3.12 -13.77 7.15
C HIS A 165 1.60 -13.80 6.90
N PHE A 166 1.10 -12.96 6.00
CA PHE A 166 -0.32 -12.91 5.66
C PHE A 166 -0.78 -14.26 5.07
N PHE A 167 -0.07 -14.81 4.10
CA PHE A 167 -0.38 -16.13 3.54
C PHE A 167 -0.41 -17.24 4.58
N LEU A 168 0.60 -17.31 5.47
CA LEU A 168 0.68 -18.35 6.49
C LEU A 168 -0.43 -18.23 7.56
N GLN A 169 -0.92 -17.02 7.79
CA GLN A 169 -2.03 -16.77 8.72
C GLN A 169 -3.40 -17.03 8.07
N SER A 170 -3.51 -16.89 6.75
CA SER A 170 -4.73 -17.20 5.99
C SER A 170 -5.05 -18.70 6.07
N LYS A 171 -6.30 -19.03 6.42
CA LYS A 171 -6.71 -20.42 6.62
C LYS A 171 -7.05 -21.13 5.31
N VAL A 172 -8.10 -20.67 4.63
CA VAL A 172 -8.64 -21.32 3.42
C VAL A 172 -8.67 -20.32 2.27
N ASP A 173 -9.23 -19.13 2.52
CA ASP A 173 -9.21 -18.05 1.54
C ASP A 173 -7.93 -17.22 1.66
N VAL A 174 -7.14 -17.22 0.60
CA VAL A 174 -5.89 -16.46 0.47
C VAL A 174 -6.00 -15.34 -0.56
N SER A 175 -7.22 -14.99 -0.98
CA SER A 175 -7.46 -14.01 -2.04
C SER A 175 -6.86 -12.63 -1.70
N GLU A 176 -7.08 -12.12 -0.49
CA GLU A 176 -6.50 -10.84 -0.05
C GLU A 176 -4.96 -10.89 0.05
N ALA A 177 -4.40 -11.98 0.59
CA ALA A 177 -2.95 -12.16 0.64
C ALA A 177 -2.33 -12.21 -0.76
N THR A 178 -2.99 -12.91 -1.69
CA THR A 178 -2.64 -12.99 -3.11
C THR A 178 -2.72 -11.63 -3.79
N LEU A 179 -3.77 -10.85 -3.51
CA LEU A 179 -3.94 -9.50 -4.03
C LEU A 179 -2.79 -8.60 -3.57
N MET A 180 -2.46 -8.61 -2.27
CA MET A 180 -1.34 -7.83 -1.73
C MET A 180 0.00 -8.28 -2.33
N ALA A 181 0.21 -9.58 -2.52
CA ALA A 181 1.40 -10.13 -3.18
C ALA A 181 1.53 -9.65 -4.63
N GLY A 182 0.44 -9.73 -5.40
CA GLY A 182 0.40 -9.29 -6.80
C GLY A 182 0.62 -7.77 -6.94
N MET A 183 0.03 -6.97 -6.05
CA MET A 183 0.31 -5.53 -5.97
C MET A 183 1.78 -5.26 -5.66
N PHE A 184 2.38 -5.98 -4.71
CA PHE A 184 3.81 -5.88 -4.41
C PHE A 184 4.67 -6.23 -5.64
N VAL A 185 4.35 -7.32 -6.34
CA VAL A 185 5.04 -7.72 -7.59
C VAL A 185 4.94 -6.63 -8.64
N GLY A 186 3.75 -6.08 -8.90
CA GLY A 186 3.57 -4.96 -9.82
C GLY A 186 4.45 -3.76 -9.46
N LEU A 187 4.52 -3.42 -8.17
CA LEU A 187 5.42 -2.37 -7.66
C LEU A 187 6.90 -2.68 -7.88
N MET A 188 7.32 -3.93 -7.80
CA MET A 188 8.69 -4.35 -8.10
C MET A 188 8.96 -4.33 -9.61
N LEU A 189 8.02 -4.77 -10.43
CA LEU A 189 8.11 -4.71 -11.90
C LEU A 189 8.26 -3.26 -12.40
N TYR A 190 7.53 -2.29 -11.84
CA TYR A 190 7.75 -0.87 -12.16
C TYR A 190 9.17 -0.38 -11.85
N ARG A 191 9.76 -0.87 -10.75
CA ARG A 191 11.14 -0.53 -10.37
C ARG A 191 12.14 -1.20 -11.29
N PHE A 192 11.90 -2.46 -11.65
CA PHE A 192 12.71 -3.22 -12.58
C PHE A 192 12.71 -2.59 -13.98
N ALA A 193 11.53 -2.27 -14.52
CA ALA A 193 11.38 -1.57 -15.79
C ALA A 193 12.19 -0.26 -15.82
N TYR A 194 12.06 0.56 -14.76
CA TYR A 194 12.86 1.78 -14.64
C TYR A 194 14.36 1.53 -14.56
N TRP A 195 14.80 0.54 -13.77
CA TRP A 195 16.21 0.17 -13.65
C TRP A 195 16.78 -0.30 -14.99
N ARG A 196 15.97 -0.97 -15.81
CA ARG A 196 16.34 -1.39 -17.17
C ARG A 196 16.33 -0.27 -18.20
N GLY A 197 15.98 0.96 -17.79
CA GLY A 197 15.92 2.13 -18.66
C GLY A 197 14.60 2.28 -19.43
N TRP A 198 13.59 1.46 -19.15
CA TRP A 198 12.28 1.59 -19.80
C TRP A 198 11.56 2.85 -19.32
N SER A 199 10.93 3.56 -20.25
CA SER A 199 10.14 4.74 -19.92
C SER A 199 8.84 4.35 -19.21
N LEU A 200 8.70 4.76 -17.95
CA LEU A 200 7.44 4.70 -17.20
C LEU A 200 6.40 5.74 -17.67
N ARG A 201 6.70 6.45 -18.76
CA ARG A 201 5.79 7.37 -19.46
C ARG A 201 5.33 6.79 -20.80
N SER A 202 5.59 5.51 -21.05
CA SER A 202 5.04 4.77 -22.19
C SER A 202 3.85 3.95 -21.72
N ALA A 203 2.70 4.12 -22.37
CA ALA A 203 1.51 3.30 -22.13
C ALA A 203 1.83 1.81 -22.33
N VAL A 204 2.64 1.47 -23.33
CA VAL A 204 3.09 0.09 -23.60
C VAL A 204 3.83 -0.48 -22.41
N THR A 205 4.82 0.24 -21.85
CA THR A 205 5.56 -0.24 -20.67
C THR A 205 4.64 -0.51 -19.49
N LEU A 206 3.70 0.40 -19.22
CA LEU A 206 2.77 0.27 -18.10
C LEU A 206 1.78 -0.88 -18.32
N SER A 207 1.26 -1.06 -19.54
CA SER A 207 0.40 -2.19 -19.91
C SER A 207 1.13 -3.52 -19.80
N VAL A 208 2.39 -3.61 -20.25
CA VAL A 208 3.21 -4.82 -20.09
C VAL A 208 3.39 -5.14 -18.60
N VAL A 209 3.72 -4.15 -17.76
CA VAL A 209 3.82 -4.37 -16.31
C VAL A 209 2.49 -4.84 -15.72
N ALA A 210 1.35 -4.27 -16.13
CA ALA A 210 0.03 -4.67 -15.65
C ALA A 210 -0.31 -6.13 -16.00
N VAL A 211 -0.09 -6.54 -17.25
CA VAL A 211 -0.32 -7.91 -17.72
C VAL A 211 0.59 -8.89 -16.99
N VAL A 212 1.89 -8.60 -16.91
CA VAL A 212 2.85 -9.48 -16.23
C VAL A 212 2.54 -9.59 -14.74
N ALA A 213 2.17 -8.49 -14.08
CA ALA A 213 1.77 -8.52 -12.67
C ALA A 213 0.52 -9.38 -12.44
N GLY A 214 -0.51 -9.23 -13.29
CA GLY A 214 -1.70 -10.08 -13.24
C GLY A 214 -1.38 -11.56 -13.44
N ALA A 215 -0.58 -11.90 -14.45
CA ALA A 215 -0.18 -13.28 -14.72
C ALA A 215 0.64 -13.90 -13.57
N VAL A 216 1.59 -13.15 -13.00
CA VAL A 216 2.36 -13.61 -11.83
C VAL A 216 1.45 -13.78 -10.61
N THR A 217 0.40 -12.96 -10.47
CA THR A 217 -0.58 -13.10 -9.39
C THR A 217 -1.32 -14.42 -9.47
N VAL A 218 -1.75 -14.84 -10.67
CA VAL A 218 -2.34 -16.19 -10.90
C VAL A 218 -1.34 -17.28 -10.51
N GLY A 219 -0.08 -17.14 -10.91
CA GLY A 219 0.98 -18.09 -10.57
C GLY A 219 1.25 -18.21 -9.07
N ILE A 220 1.22 -17.08 -8.33
CA ILE A 220 1.36 -17.06 -6.87
C ILE A 220 0.19 -17.80 -6.21
N GLU A 221 -1.04 -17.52 -6.64
CA GLU A 221 -2.22 -18.18 -6.09
C GLU A 221 -2.18 -19.69 -6.34
N TYR A 222 -1.89 -20.09 -7.59
CA TYR A 222 -1.71 -21.49 -7.97
C TYR A 222 -0.65 -22.18 -7.10
N ALA A 223 0.54 -21.58 -6.97
CA ALA A 223 1.63 -22.15 -6.20
C ALA A 223 1.24 -22.34 -4.72
N TRP A 224 0.52 -21.38 -4.13
CA TRP A 224 0.05 -21.53 -2.76
C TRP A 224 -0.93 -22.70 -2.61
N TYR A 225 -1.94 -22.80 -3.48
CA TYR A 225 -2.90 -23.91 -3.38
C TYR A 225 -2.27 -25.27 -3.69
N ALA A 226 -1.35 -25.33 -4.66
CA ALA A 226 -0.66 -26.56 -5.04
C ALA A 226 0.29 -27.07 -3.94
N LEU A 227 1.03 -26.17 -3.29
CA LEU A 227 2.09 -26.54 -2.34
C LEU A 227 1.64 -26.56 -0.88
N ALA A 228 0.71 -25.69 -0.49
CA ALA A 228 0.40 -25.44 0.91
C ALA A 228 -0.94 -26.03 1.37
N THR A 229 -1.94 -26.16 0.49
CA THR A 229 -3.31 -26.54 0.89
C THR A 229 -3.80 -27.86 0.30
N GLY A 230 -3.13 -28.39 -0.75
CA GLY A 230 -3.52 -29.64 -1.41
C GLY A 230 -4.83 -29.54 -2.20
N ILE A 231 -5.36 -28.33 -2.40
CA ILE A 231 -6.56 -28.08 -3.20
C ILE A 231 -6.18 -28.17 -4.69
N PRO A 232 -7.04 -28.74 -5.58
CA PRO A 232 -6.73 -28.84 -7.01
C PRO A 232 -6.49 -27.47 -7.64
N ALA A 233 -5.23 -27.11 -7.82
CA ALA A 233 -4.81 -25.77 -8.23
C ALA A 233 -5.28 -25.42 -9.65
N GLU A 234 -5.52 -26.42 -10.51
CA GLU A 234 -6.15 -26.26 -11.82
C GLU A 234 -7.52 -25.55 -11.74
N ARG A 235 -8.34 -25.88 -10.73
CA ARG A 235 -9.64 -25.24 -10.54
C ARG A 235 -9.49 -23.78 -10.13
N VAL A 236 -8.44 -23.47 -9.37
CA VAL A 236 -8.12 -22.09 -8.95
C VAL A 236 -7.67 -21.25 -10.14
N VAL A 237 -6.91 -21.83 -11.08
CA VAL A 237 -6.52 -21.15 -12.31
C VAL A 237 -7.73 -20.89 -13.20
N ALA A 238 -8.58 -21.90 -13.41
CA ALA A 238 -9.83 -21.73 -14.16
C ALA A 238 -10.67 -20.60 -13.57
N ALA A 239 -10.83 -20.57 -12.24
CA ALA A 239 -11.55 -19.53 -11.54
C ALA A 239 -10.91 -18.13 -11.65
N ASN A 240 -9.59 -18.03 -11.83
CA ASN A 240 -8.91 -16.75 -12.07
C ASN A 240 -9.20 -16.17 -13.46
N LEU A 241 -9.53 -17.01 -14.44
CA LEU A 241 -9.88 -16.59 -15.80
C LEU A 241 -11.33 -16.13 -15.90
N GLU A 242 -12.18 -16.51 -14.95
CA GLU A 242 -13.56 -16.07 -14.88
C GLU A 242 -13.66 -14.58 -14.50
N TRP A 243 -14.47 -13.85 -15.25
CA TRP A 243 -14.82 -12.46 -14.95
C TRP A 243 -16.13 -12.42 -14.15
N MET A 244 -16.02 -12.46 -12.82
CA MET A 244 -17.17 -12.45 -11.91
C MET A 244 -16.93 -11.51 -10.74
N TRP A 245 -18.01 -10.96 -10.16
CA TRP A 245 -17.94 -10.15 -8.94
C TRP A 245 -18.15 -11.02 -7.69
N PRO A 246 -17.32 -10.89 -6.63
CA PRO A 246 -16.14 -10.03 -6.52
C PRO A 246 -14.98 -10.48 -7.41
N LEU A 247 -14.23 -9.51 -7.95
CA LEU A 247 -13.12 -9.78 -8.86
C LEU A 247 -12.02 -10.59 -8.16
N ARG A 248 -11.47 -11.57 -8.89
CA ARG A 248 -10.30 -12.34 -8.45
C ARG A 248 -9.06 -11.46 -8.30
N PRO A 249 -8.09 -11.85 -7.45
CA PRO A 249 -6.88 -11.08 -7.20
C PRO A 249 -6.14 -10.66 -8.47
N ALA A 250 -5.98 -11.56 -9.44
CA ALA A 250 -5.28 -11.27 -10.69
C ALA A 250 -5.92 -10.15 -11.51
N TRP A 251 -7.26 -10.14 -11.62
CA TRP A 251 -8.00 -9.07 -12.29
C TRP A 251 -7.84 -7.73 -11.56
N ASN A 252 -7.92 -7.73 -10.24
CA ASN A 252 -7.71 -6.51 -9.45
C ASN A 252 -6.29 -5.94 -9.65
N VAL A 253 -5.25 -6.79 -9.67
CA VAL A 253 -3.87 -6.37 -9.92
C VAL A 253 -3.70 -5.83 -11.34
N PHE A 254 -4.25 -6.53 -12.34
CA PHE A 254 -4.24 -6.08 -13.73
C PHE A 254 -4.92 -4.72 -13.89
N LEU A 255 -6.14 -4.56 -13.35
CA LEU A 255 -6.90 -3.31 -13.44
C LEU A 255 -6.20 -2.16 -12.71
N ALA A 256 -5.61 -2.41 -11.54
CA ALA A 256 -4.81 -1.40 -10.85
C ALA A 256 -3.55 -0.99 -11.65
N GLY A 257 -2.93 -1.95 -12.36
CA GLY A 257 -1.86 -1.66 -13.30
C GLY A 257 -2.34 -0.84 -14.50
N MET A 258 -3.47 -1.20 -15.10
CA MET A 258 -4.07 -0.46 -16.22
C MET A 258 -4.53 0.94 -15.81
N PHE A 259 -4.98 1.13 -14.57
CA PHE A 259 -5.28 2.45 -14.03
C PHE A 259 -4.06 3.38 -14.08
N MET A 260 -2.84 2.85 -13.94
CA MET A 260 -1.62 3.64 -14.08
C MET A 260 -1.43 4.19 -15.51
N VAL A 261 -1.94 3.50 -16.53
CA VAL A 261 -2.00 3.98 -17.92
C VAL A 261 -3.00 5.13 -18.02
N VAL A 262 -4.17 4.98 -17.43
CA VAL A 262 -5.26 5.97 -17.47
C VAL A 262 -4.86 7.30 -16.82
N ILE A 263 -4.07 7.27 -15.74
CA ILE A 263 -3.61 8.50 -15.06
C ILE A 263 -2.45 9.21 -15.76
N LEU A 264 -1.79 8.57 -16.74
CA LEU A 264 -0.62 9.13 -17.43
C LEU A 264 -0.87 10.51 -18.07
N PRO A 265 -2.01 10.74 -18.78
CA PRO A 265 -2.35 12.05 -19.36
C PRO A 265 -2.65 13.14 -18.33
N PHE A 266 -2.89 12.78 -17.06
CA PHE A 266 -3.18 13.73 -15.97
C PHE A 266 -1.92 14.17 -15.21
N GLY A 267 -0.73 13.73 -15.65
CA GLY A 267 0.53 14.16 -15.08
C GLY A 267 0.77 15.67 -15.20
N LYS A 268 1.80 16.18 -14.50
CA LYS A 268 2.10 17.61 -14.42
C LYS A 268 2.20 18.30 -15.79
N ASP A 269 2.73 17.59 -16.77
CA ASP A 269 2.97 18.01 -18.15
C ASP A 269 2.04 17.27 -19.14
N GLY A 270 0.92 16.73 -18.64
CA GLY A 270 0.02 15.88 -19.42
C GLY A 270 -0.91 16.67 -20.34
N THR A 271 -1.22 16.09 -21.50
CA THR A 271 -2.10 16.67 -22.53
C THR A 271 -3.48 17.03 -21.99
N MET A 272 -4.05 16.22 -21.09
CA MET A 272 -5.36 16.53 -20.48
C MET A 272 -5.33 17.78 -19.62
N ARG A 273 -4.21 18.04 -18.92
CA ARG A 273 -4.09 19.23 -18.08
C ARG A 273 -3.99 20.51 -18.93
N VAL A 274 -3.30 20.44 -20.06
CA VAL A 274 -3.26 21.51 -21.07
C VAL A 274 -4.65 21.72 -21.69
N PHE A 275 -5.33 20.63 -22.06
CA PHE A 275 -6.69 20.68 -22.57
C PHE A 275 -7.67 21.37 -21.60
N PHE A 276 -7.68 20.97 -20.32
CA PHE A 276 -8.52 21.62 -19.30
C PHE A 276 -8.13 23.08 -19.05
N ALA A 277 -6.83 23.41 -19.09
CA ALA A 277 -6.38 24.80 -18.97
C ALA A 277 -6.90 25.66 -20.14
N ASN A 278 -6.84 25.14 -21.36
CA ASN A 278 -7.34 25.82 -22.56
C ASN A 278 -8.87 25.98 -22.51
N LEU A 279 -9.60 24.92 -22.14
CA LEU A 279 -11.06 24.97 -22.00
C LEU A 279 -11.52 26.00 -20.95
N MET A 280 -10.81 26.09 -19.83
CA MET A 280 -11.09 27.08 -18.78
C MET A 280 -10.72 28.50 -19.20
N ALA A 281 -9.67 28.67 -20.01
CA ALA A 281 -9.30 29.96 -20.59
C ALA A 281 -10.35 30.44 -21.60
N GLU A 282 -10.85 29.56 -22.48
CA GLU A 282 -11.94 29.86 -23.43
C GLU A 282 -13.23 30.26 -22.70
N ARG A 283 -13.55 29.60 -21.58
CA ARG A 283 -14.72 29.98 -20.75
C ARG A 283 -14.56 31.35 -20.08
N ARG A 284 -13.35 31.79 -19.77
CA ARG A 284 -13.08 33.12 -19.20
C ARG A 284 -13.10 34.24 -20.25
N LEU A 285 -12.89 33.91 -21.52
CA LEU A 285 -12.85 34.87 -22.62
C LEU A 285 -14.21 35.11 -23.28
N ARG A 286 -15.28 34.37 -22.92
CA ARG A 286 -16.64 34.74 -23.34
C ARG A 286 -17.03 36.03 -22.62
N PRO A 287 -17.23 37.16 -23.32
CA PRO A 287 -17.72 38.37 -22.69
C PRO A 287 -19.08 38.05 -22.08
N GLN A 288 -19.29 38.44 -20.82
CA GLN A 288 -20.65 38.66 -20.35
C GLN A 288 -21.22 39.76 -21.23
N HIS A 289 -22.02 39.40 -22.24
CA HIS A 289 -22.84 40.38 -22.93
C HIS A 289 -23.68 41.07 -21.86
N SER A 290 -23.39 42.36 -21.65
CA SER A 290 -24.23 43.25 -20.87
C SER A 290 -25.63 43.15 -21.45
N ARG A 291 -26.56 42.62 -20.65
CA ARG A 291 -27.98 42.88 -20.86
C ARG A 291 -28.21 44.34 -20.49
N GLY A 292 -27.91 45.23 -21.44
CA GLY A 292 -28.46 46.58 -21.49
C GLY A 292 -29.71 46.52 -22.35
N GLY A 293 -30.85 46.75 -21.71
CA GLY A 293 -32.20 46.84 -22.27
C GLY A 293 -33.12 47.25 -21.15
#